data_AF-A0AAD4GCY4-F1
#
_entry.id   AF-A0AAD4GCY4-F1
#
_cell.length_a   1.000
_cell.length_b   1.000
_cell.length_c   1.000
_cell.angle_alpha   90.00
_cell.angle_beta   90.00
_cell.angle_gamma   90.00
#
_symmetry.space_group_name_H-M   'P 1'
#
loop_
_entity.id
_entity.type
_entity.pdbx_description
1 polymer ?
#
loop_
_entity_poly.entity_id
_entity_poly.type
_entity_poly.pdbx_seq_one_letter_code
_entity_poly.pdbx_strand_id
1 'polypeptide(L)'
;MLAKGKRTRPTGPATLQQPDAISRVDDLIATVSFNSTCYVVQAYMYLLLGNSQMECGDHDGAIQSFEHARAQMRDYIGRPLFVISLITGWKFDNLDITVRQRLCEALNAVGRINDAAKCFHELKIELRGHGEHQEWVHAFGQQSKKLERLGDTAVDVLRHDEAISHYTTALYLVSSSPQAILIKRSKAWLATGSWKQALDDANEVIALDPSSPWGYEMRHAALHKGGDYDNAADAFETMLTKMAESPDPDVQRYGDKFVSPSSTRATIRKIVNHTLRHLPRVLIDTTTSRLHNRAEQASAFESLPVFNQLVSSMTTRIDYVRIKREVREYFRYVMLSHTWEDNEPLFQQVVHIAVYDLEESPTHDKLQTFCKIVRDAGFDWAWSDTCCIDKSDNFVLQEALVAMFKWYQGAAMMIVFLRGVRPSSPRGALAGSIWNTRAWTLQEYIAAKVIRFYTEDWTLYRDLELPNHKESPEIISEMEQATGVSAEQLMPL
;
A
#
# COMPACT_ATOMS: atom_id res chain seq x y z
N MET A 1 24.29 -88.27 -3.45
CA MET A 1 24.84 -88.80 -2.18
C MET A 1 24.88 -87.67 -1.16
N LEU A 2 24.35 -87.92 0.03
CA LEU A 2 24.18 -86.99 1.13
C LEU A 2 25.52 -86.54 1.74
N ALA A 3 25.64 -85.26 2.07
CA ALA A 3 26.53 -84.80 3.13
C ALA A 3 25.73 -83.91 4.10
N LYS A 4 25.33 -84.51 5.23
CA LYS A 4 24.67 -83.84 6.35
C LYS A 4 25.70 -83.01 7.12
N GLY A 5 25.70 -81.69 6.93
CA GLY A 5 26.35 -80.74 7.84
C GLY A 5 25.43 -80.41 9.01
N LYS A 6 25.85 -80.74 10.23
CA LYS A 6 25.10 -80.56 11.49
C LYS A 6 24.73 -79.09 11.71
N ARG A 7 23.44 -78.83 11.95
CA ARG A 7 22.94 -77.60 12.61
C ARG A 7 23.37 -77.62 14.08
N THR A 8 24.25 -76.71 14.47
CA THR A 8 24.40 -76.28 15.87
C THR A 8 23.52 -75.04 16.08
N ARG A 9 22.48 -75.16 16.91
CA ARG A 9 21.75 -74.02 17.46
C ARG A 9 22.69 -73.28 18.42
N PRO A 10 22.88 -71.95 18.31
CA PRO A 10 23.39 -71.18 19.43
C PRO A 10 22.30 -71.11 20.50
N THR A 11 22.57 -71.72 21.65
CA THR A 11 21.80 -71.58 22.88
C THR A 11 22.40 -70.44 23.69
N GLY A 12 21.65 -69.35 23.85
CA GLY A 12 21.97 -68.20 24.70
C GLY A 12 21.60 -66.87 24.05
N PRO A 13 21.06 -65.88 24.79
CA PRO A 13 20.81 -64.56 24.24
C PRO A 13 22.17 -63.90 24.03
N ALA A 14 22.68 -63.93 22.81
CA ALA A 14 23.79 -63.07 22.42
C ALA A 14 23.26 -61.64 22.46
N THR A 15 23.62 -60.90 23.52
CA THR A 15 23.57 -59.45 23.54
C THR A 15 24.46 -58.96 22.41
N LEU A 16 23.87 -58.73 21.23
CA LEU A 16 24.47 -57.96 20.16
C LEU A 16 24.80 -56.59 20.73
N GLN A 17 26.09 -56.28 20.90
CA GLN A 17 26.49 -54.89 21.12
C GLN A 17 26.13 -54.13 19.84
N GLN A 18 25.24 -53.13 19.98
CA GLN A 18 24.68 -52.34 18.87
C GLN A 18 25.69 -51.83 17.81
N PRO A 19 26.97 -51.52 18.12
CA PRO A 19 27.96 -51.12 17.09
C PRO A 19 28.26 -52.19 16.04
N ASP A 20 28.28 -53.47 16.42
CA ASP A 20 28.52 -54.59 15.49
C ASP A 20 27.35 -54.79 14.51
N ALA A 21 26.14 -54.40 14.92
CA ALA A 21 24.96 -54.46 14.07
C ALA A 21 24.98 -53.34 13.01
N ILE A 22 25.39 -52.12 13.40
CA ILE A 22 25.56 -50.95 12.53
C ILE A 22 26.59 -51.25 11.44
N SER A 23 27.80 -51.70 11.83
CA SER A 23 28.88 -52.03 10.87
C SER A 23 28.47 -53.11 9.86
N ARG A 24 27.68 -54.10 10.26
CA ARG A 24 27.19 -55.14 9.36
C ARG A 24 26.15 -54.64 8.36
N VAL A 25 25.36 -53.64 8.74
CA VAL A 25 24.40 -52.99 7.82
C VAL A 25 25.16 -52.16 6.79
N ASP A 26 26.22 -51.45 7.20
CA ASP A 26 27.09 -50.69 6.29
C ASP A 26 27.79 -51.59 5.26
N ASP A 27 28.37 -52.72 5.70
CA ASP A 27 29.00 -53.71 4.83
C ASP A 27 28.00 -54.33 3.84
N LEU A 28 26.75 -54.53 4.28
CA LEU A 28 25.70 -55.08 3.44
C LEU A 28 25.25 -54.04 2.38
N ILE A 29 25.14 -52.77 2.74
CA ILE A 29 24.82 -51.67 1.80
C ILE A 29 25.91 -51.56 0.72
N ALA A 30 27.19 -51.67 1.11
CA ALA A 30 28.33 -51.55 0.20
C ALA A 30 28.44 -52.69 -0.83
N THR A 31 27.76 -53.82 -0.61
CA THR A 31 27.84 -55.02 -1.45
C THR A 31 26.68 -55.20 -2.43
N VAL A 32 25.64 -54.36 -2.38
CA VAL A 32 24.45 -54.49 -3.24
C VAL A 32 24.64 -53.80 -4.60
N SER A 33 24.48 -54.53 -5.71
CA SER A 33 24.58 -54.03 -7.09
C SER A 33 23.32 -53.30 -7.61
N PHE A 34 23.46 -52.45 -8.62
CA PHE A 34 22.38 -51.59 -9.17
C PHE A 34 21.27 -52.35 -9.94
N ASN A 35 20.18 -52.69 -9.24
CA ASN A 35 18.87 -53.00 -9.84
C ASN A 35 17.74 -52.41 -8.97
N SER A 36 16.54 -52.23 -9.53
CA SER A 36 15.37 -51.64 -8.85
C SER A 36 15.02 -52.25 -7.49
N THR A 37 15.11 -53.57 -7.37
CA THR A 37 14.93 -54.31 -6.10
C THR A 37 15.96 -53.92 -5.04
N CYS A 38 17.16 -53.52 -5.45
CA CYS A 38 18.26 -53.18 -4.56
C CYS A 38 18.06 -51.83 -3.89
N TYR A 39 17.42 -50.86 -4.56
CA TYR A 39 17.16 -49.54 -3.99
C TYR A 39 16.14 -49.57 -2.84
N VAL A 40 15.06 -50.35 -2.97
CA VAL A 40 14.06 -50.51 -1.90
C VAL A 40 14.65 -51.23 -0.68
N VAL A 41 15.49 -52.26 -0.93
CA VAL A 41 16.18 -52.98 0.15
C VAL A 41 17.23 -52.08 0.81
N GLN A 42 17.99 -51.29 0.05
CA GLN A 42 18.92 -50.29 0.58
C GLN A 42 18.20 -49.22 1.41
N ALA A 43 17.06 -48.70 0.94
CA ALA A 43 16.25 -47.75 1.70
C ALA A 43 15.78 -48.33 3.03
N TYR A 44 15.35 -49.60 3.05
CA TYR A 44 14.97 -50.29 4.27
C TYR A 44 16.15 -50.52 5.22
N MET A 45 17.33 -50.86 4.69
CA MET A 45 18.55 -50.98 5.49
C MET A 45 18.94 -49.65 6.14
N TYR A 46 18.90 -48.56 5.39
CA TYR A 46 19.12 -47.21 5.93
C TYR A 46 18.06 -46.80 6.96
N LEU A 47 16.80 -47.23 6.80
CA LEU A 47 15.76 -47.04 7.83
C LEU A 47 16.12 -47.77 9.13
N LEU A 48 16.55 -49.04 9.05
CA LEU A 48 16.96 -49.80 10.23
C LEU A 48 18.19 -49.18 10.90
N LEU A 49 19.17 -48.76 10.11
CA LEU A 49 20.37 -48.07 10.58
C LEU A 49 20.00 -46.78 11.32
N GLY A 50 19.17 -45.94 10.71
CA GLY A 50 18.71 -44.70 11.33
C GLY A 50 17.91 -44.93 12.62
N ASN A 51 17.07 -45.96 12.68
CA ASN A 51 16.36 -46.32 13.92
C ASN A 51 17.33 -46.74 15.03
N SER A 52 18.35 -47.55 14.71
CA SER A 52 19.39 -47.93 15.67
C SER A 52 20.19 -46.72 16.16
N GLN A 53 20.51 -45.78 15.26
CA GLN A 53 21.21 -44.53 15.61
C GLN A 53 20.36 -43.64 16.52
N MET A 54 19.05 -43.54 16.26
CA MET A 54 18.09 -42.85 17.14
C MET A 54 18.08 -43.44 18.55
N GLU A 55 18.07 -44.77 18.70
CA GLU A 55 18.14 -45.46 19.99
C GLU A 55 19.45 -45.19 20.74
N CYS A 56 20.55 -45.01 20.01
CA CYS A 56 21.86 -44.72 20.56
C CYS A 56 22.08 -43.21 20.86
N GLY A 57 21.09 -42.36 20.55
CA GLY A 57 21.19 -40.89 20.71
C GLY A 57 22.01 -40.18 19.62
N ASP A 58 22.44 -40.89 18.57
CA ASP A 58 23.10 -40.31 17.40
C ASP A 58 22.05 -39.80 16.39
N HIS A 59 21.43 -38.67 16.73
CA HIS A 59 20.36 -38.11 15.93
C HIS A 59 20.86 -37.53 14.60
N ASP A 60 22.08 -36.99 14.53
CA ASP A 60 22.67 -36.46 13.29
C ASP A 60 23.02 -37.59 12.31
N GLY A 61 23.58 -38.71 12.80
CA GLY A 61 23.78 -39.91 12.00
C GLY A 61 22.46 -40.49 11.49
N ALA A 62 21.43 -40.52 12.35
CA ALA A 62 20.10 -40.96 11.96
C ALA A 62 19.48 -40.10 10.83
N ILE A 63 19.59 -38.77 10.91
CA ILE A 63 19.12 -37.85 9.86
C ILE A 63 19.79 -38.18 8.52
N GLN A 64 21.12 -38.39 8.52
CA GLN A 64 21.84 -38.75 7.31
C GLN A 64 21.33 -40.07 6.73
N SER A 65 21.19 -41.10 7.56
CA SER A 65 20.67 -42.41 7.14
C SER A 65 19.25 -42.30 6.54
N PHE A 66 18.35 -41.56 7.18
CA PHE A 66 17.00 -41.38 6.66
C PHE A 66 16.95 -40.55 5.37
N GLU A 67 17.81 -39.55 5.20
CA GLU A 67 17.94 -38.81 3.93
C GLU A 67 18.45 -39.70 2.78
N HIS A 68 19.41 -40.59 3.07
CA HIS A 68 19.85 -41.59 2.10
C HIS A 68 18.71 -42.55 1.74
N ALA A 69 17.95 -43.05 2.73
CA ALA A 69 16.78 -43.88 2.49
C ALA A 69 15.74 -43.17 1.61
N ARG A 70 15.45 -41.89 1.91
CA ARG A 70 14.52 -41.06 1.14
C ARG A 70 14.98 -40.88 -0.30
N ALA A 71 16.27 -40.65 -0.52
CA ALA A 71 16.83 -40.50 -1.86
C ALA A 71 16.67 -41.77 -2.71
N GLN A 72 16.88 -42.96 -2.13
CA GLN A 72 16.70 -44.23 -2.84
C GLN A 72 15.22 -44.54 -3.17
N MET A 73 14.29 -43.98 -2.38
CA MET A 73 12.86 -44.18 -2.56
C MET A 73 12.20 -43.23 -3.57
N ARG A 74 12.94 -42.25 -4.12
CA ARG A 74 12.40 -41.18 -4.98
C ARG A 74 11.52 -41.69 -6.12
N ASP A 75 11.93 -42.75 -6.80
CA ASP A 75 11.20 -43.29 -7.97
C ASP A 75 10.06 -44.26 -7.59
N TYR A 76 9.92 -44.58 -6.31
CA TYR A 76 8.97 -45.56 -5.76
C TYR A 76 7.86 -44.93 -4.90
N ILE A 77 7.84 -43.59 -4.76
CA ILE A 77 6.82 -42.85 -4.01
C ILE A 77 5.42 -43.22 -4.53
N GLY A 78 4.54 -43.63 -3.63
CA GLY A 78 3.14 -44.01 -3.93
C GLY A 78 2.97 -45.34 -4.69
N ARG A 79 4.04 -46.11 -4.95
CA ARG A 79 3.94 -47.40 -5.66
C ARG A 79 3.77 -48.57 -4.68
N PRO A 80 2.88 -49.54 -4.98
CA PRO A 80 2.75 -50.75 -4.16
C PRO A 80 4.01 -51.62 -4.30
N LEU A 81 4.66 -51.93 -3.17
CA LEU A 81 5.91 -52.70 -3.12
C LEU A 81 5.69 -54.22 -2.97
N PHE A 82 4.46 -54.69 -3.20
CA PHE A 82 4.05 -56.08 -2.96
C PHE A 82 4.96 -57.12 -3.65
N VAL A 83 5.35 -56.88 -4.90
CA VAL A 83 6.22 -57.80 -5.67
C VAL A 83 7.61 -57.88 -5.04
N ILE A 84 8.15 -56.75 -4.58
CA ILE A 84 9.46 -56.68 -3.94
C ILE A 84 9.41 -57.36 -2.57
N SER A 85 8.35 -57.11 -1.78
CA SER A 85 8.09 -57.81 -0.51
C SER A 85 8.04 -59.33 -0.69
N LEU A 86 7.40 -59.82 -1.77
CA LEU A 86 7.31 -61.25 -2.07
C LEU A 86 8.66 -61.88 -2.42
N ILE A 87 9.50 -61.16 -3.18
CA ILE A 87 10.82 -61.66 -3.62
C ILE A 87 11.82 -61.69 -2.47
N THR A 88 11.80 -60.70 -1.59
CA THR A 88 12.76 -60.60 -0.48
C THR A 88 12.29 -61.28 0.80
N GLY A 89 10.98 -61.49 0.94
CA GLY A 89 10.35 -61.95 2.19
C GLY A 89 10.24 -60.88 3.27
N TRP A 90 10.50 -59.60 2.95
CA TRP A 90 10.42 -58.47 3.88
C TRP A 90 9.13 -57.67 3.64
N LYS A 91 8.64 -56.98 4.68
CA LYS A 91 7.42 -56.17 4.59
C LYS A 91 7.79 -54.70 4.39
N PHE A 92 7.53 -54.16 3.20
CA PHE A 92 7.82 -52.77 2.83
C PHE A 92 6.58 -51.87 2.77
N ASP A 93 5.47 -52.29 3.38
CA ASP A 93 4.24 -51.51 3.37
C ASP A 93 4.50 -50.12 3.96
N ASN A 94 4.13 -49.07 3.22
CA ASN A 94 4.32 -47.67 3.60
C ASN A 94 5.79 -47.27 3.90
N LEU A 95 6.78 -47.98 3.36
CA LEU A 95 8.21 -47.72 3.65
C LEU A 95 8.61 -46.26 3.48
N ASP A 96 8.23 -45.63 2.38
CA ASP A 96 8.53 -44.22 2.11
C ASP A 96 7.90 -43.27 3.15
N ILE A 97 6.66 -43.55 3.57
CA ILE A 97 5.98 -42.81 4.63
C ILE A 97 6.72 -43.00 5.96
N THR A 98 7.11 -44.24 6.30
CA THR A 98 7.85 -44.55 7.53
C THR A 98 9.21 -43.86 7.56
N VAL A 99 9.97 -43.87 6.46
CA VAL A 99 11.27 -43.18 6.35
C VAL A 99 11.12 -41.67 6.60
N ARG A 100 10.16 -41.04 5.93
CA ARG A 100 9.92 -39.60 6.10
C ARG A 100 9.39 -39.26 7.50
N GLN A 101 8.56 -40.10 8.10
CA GLN A 101 8.13 -39.94 9.50
C GLN A 101 9.32 -39.98 10.46
N ARG A 102 10.21 -40.97 10.32
CA ARG A 102 11.42 -41.09 11.15
C ARG A 102 12.40 -39.95 10.94
N LEU A 103 12.55 -39.46 9.70
CA LEU A 103 13.34 -38.26 9.41
C LEU A 103 12.78 -37.04 10.15
N CYS A 104 11.46 -36.84 10.12
CA CYS A 104 10.80 -35.74 10.81
C CYS A 104 11.00 -35.83 12.35
N GLU A 105 10.90 -37.02 12.93
CA GLU A 105 11.19 -37.27 14.36
C GLU A 105 12.65 -36.95 14.73
N ALA A 106 13.60 -37.38 13.90
CA ALA A 106 15.02 -37.13 14.12
C ALA A 106 15.36 -35.62 14.02
N LEU A 107 14.82 -34.92 13.02
CA LEU A 107 14.96 -33.47 12.87
C LEU A 107 14.39 -32.72 14.08
N ASN A 108 13.26 -33.19 14.62
CA ASN A 108 12.67 -32.60 15.82
C ASN A 108 13.53 -32.83 17.07
N ALA A 109 14.12 -34.02 17.22
CA ALA A 109 14.99 -34.37 18.34
C ALA A 109 16.26 -33.48 18.43
N VAL A 110 16.83 -33.09 17.29
CA VAL A 110 18.00 -32.18 17.21
C VAL A 110 17.60 -30.69 17.34
N GLY A 111 16.30 -30.38 17.39
CA GLY A 111 15.82 -29.00 17.44
C GLY A 111 15.86 -28.27 16.09
N ARG A 112 16.00 -29.00 14.97
CA ARG A 112 15.87 -28.45 13.60
C ARG A 112 14.39 -28.30 13.22
N ILE A 113 13.67 -27.49 14.00
CA ILE A 113 12.20 -27.39 13.97
C ILE A 113 11.67 -26.96 12.60
N ASN A 114 12.38 -26.06 11.90
CA ASN A 114 11.96 -25.59 10.57
C ASN A 114 11.97 -26.71 9.53
N ASP A 115 12.99 -27.56 9.57
CA ASP A 115 13.14 -28.69 8.63
C ASP A 115 12.14 -29.80 8.98
N ALA A 116 11.97 -30.08 10.28
CA ALA A 116 10.95 -31.00 10.77
C ALA A 116 9.54 -30.56 10.33
N ALA A 117 9.25 -29.26 10.42
CA ALA A 117 7.94 -28.71 10.06
C ALA A 117 7.62 -28.80 8.56
N LYS A 118 8.61 -28.56 7.69
CA LYS A 118 8.45 -28.78 6.24
C LYS A 118 8.18 -30.24 5.93
N CYS A 119 8.97 -31.15 6.50
CA CYS A 119 8.80 -32.60 6.33
C CYS A 119 7.41 -33.06 6.80
N PHE A 120 6.94 -32.53 7.94
CA PHE A 120 5.59 -32.79 8.45
C PHE A 120 4.50 -32.31 7.48
N HIS A 121 4.63 -31.09 6.95
CA HIS A 121 3.63 -30.53 6.03
C HIS A 121 3.47 -31.37 4.76
N GLU A 122 4.58 -31.80 4.15
CA GLU A 122 4.60 -32.70 2.99
C GLU A 122 3.87 -34.02 3.29
N LEU A 123 4.20 -34.65 4.42
CA LEU A 123 3.56 -35.91 4.85
C LEU A 123 2.07 -35.76 5.14
N LYS A 124 1.66 -34.65 5.75
CA LYS A 124 0.25 -34.39 6.09
C LYS A 124 -0.66 -34.37 4.87
N ILE A 125 -0.17 -33.88 3.73
CA ILE A 125 -0.94 -33.86 2.47
C ILE A 125 -1.24 -35.29 1.99
N GLU A 126 -0.25 -36.18 2.11
CA GLU A 126 -0.34 -37.55 1.63
C GLU A 126 -1.11 -38.49 2.58
N LEU A 127 -1.09 -38.21 3.89
CA LEU A 127 -1.72 -39.05 4.92
C LEU A 127 -3.23 -38.81 5.11
N ARG A 128 -3.89 -37.98 4.28
CA ARG A 128 -5.35 -37.80 4.31
C ARG A 128 -6.08 -39.11 3.97
N GLY A 129 -6.35 -39.93 4.99
CA GLY A 129 -7.12 -41.17 4.87
C GLY A 129 -6.71 -42.32 5.80
N HIS A 130 -5.56 -42.22 6.49
CA HIS A 130 -5.07 -43.28 7.40
C HIS A 130 -5.27 -42.89 8.87
N GLY A 131 -6.06 -43.69 9.61
CA GLY A 131 -6.49 -43.41 10.99
C GLY A 131 -5.41 -43.52 12.08
N GLU A 132 -4.20 -43.96 11.74
CA GLU A 132 -3.13 -44.30 12.70
C GLU A 132 -2.25 -43.10 13.13
N HIS A 133 -2.60 -41.86 12.75
CA HIS A 133 -1.70 -40.70 12.91
C HIS A 133 -2.18 -39.62 13.89
N GLN A 134 -3.17 -39.91 14.75
CA GLN A 134 -3.75 -38.92 15.66
C GLN A 134 -2.75 -38.41 16.73
N GLU A 135 -1.91 -39.27 17.28
CA GLU A 135 -0.89 -38.89 18.28
C GLU A 135 0.17 -37.95 17.68
N TRP A 136 0.59 -38.23 16.44
CA TRP A 136 1.57 -37.43 15.71
C TRP A 136 1.02 -36.04 15.38
N VAL A 137 -0.22 -35.97 14.89
CA VAL A 137 -0.92 -34.70 14.65
C VAL A 137 -1.10 -33.90 15.94
N HIS A 138 -1.40 -34.55 17.06
CA HIS A 138 -1.52 -33.88 18.35
C HIS A 138 -0.17 -33.29 18.82
N ALA A 139 0.92 -34.05 18.71
CA ALA A 139 2.26 -33.60 19.10
C ALA A 139 2.71 -32.35 18.31
N PHE A 140 2.54 -32.37 16.98
CA PHE A 140 2.84 -31.20 16.14
C PHE A 140 1.89 -30.02 16.37
N GLY A 141 0.62 -30.29 16.69
CA GLY A 141 -0.31 -29.25 17.12
C GLY A 141 0.14 -28.53 18.39
N GLN A 142 0.68 -29.25 19.39
CA GLN A 142 1.25 -28.64 20.60
C GLN A 142 2.51 -27.82 20.27
N GLN A 143 3.35 -28.31 19.36
CA GLN A 143 4.54 -27.61 18.92
C GLN A 143 4.21 -26.32 18.14
N SER A 144 3.19 -26.35 17.28
CA SER A 144 2.63 -25.16 16.62
C SER A 144 2.20 -24.11 17.63
N LYS A 145 1.47 -24.49 18.69
CA LYS A 145 1.05 -23.56 19.75
C LYS A 145 2.23 -22.98 20.53
N LYS A 146 3.27 -23.78 20.76
CA LYS A 146 4.51 -23.29 21.40
C LYS A 146 5.20 -22.23 20.52
N LEU A 147 5.32 -22.49 19.22
CA LEU A 147 5.90 -21.54 18.27
C LEU A 147 5.08 -20.26 18.14
N GLU A 148 3.75 -20.38 18.14
CA GLU A 148 2.86 -19.21 18.17
C GLU A 148 3.16 -18.32 19.38
N ARG A 149 3.27 -18.89 20.59
CA ARG A 149 3.62 -18.14 21.81
C ARG A 149 5.02 -17.52 21.76
N LEU A 150 5.98 -18.20 21.15
CA LEU A 150 7.32 -17.64 20.92
C LEU A 150 7.26 -16.46 19.94
N GLY A 151 6.43 -16.57 18.90
CA GLY A 151 6.13 -15.47 17.99
C GLY A 151 5.51 -14.29 18.71
N ASP A 152 4.50 -14.51 19.55
CA ASP A 152 3.85 -13.47 20.36
C ASP A 152 4.88 -12.77 21.26
N THR A 153 5.70 -13.55 21.97
CA THR A 153 6.79 -13.03 22.82
C THR A 153 7.78 -12.18 22.02
N ALA A 154 8.15 -12.63 20.81
CA ALA A 154 9.06 -11.89 19.94
C ALA A 154 8.44 -10.57 19.44
N VAL A 155 7.13 -10.53 19.18
CA VAL A 155 6.42 -9.28 18.87
C VAL A 155 6.47 -8.31 20.06
N ASP A 156 6.26 -8.80 21.29
CA ASP A 156 6.29 -7.97 22.50
C ASP A 156 7.66 -7.30 22.73
N VAL A 157 8.76 -7.95 22.35
CA VAL A 157 10.12 -7.37 22.37
C VAL A 157 10.54 -6.72 21.04
N LEU A 158 9.59 -6.44 20.15
CA LEU A 158 9.80 -5.77 18.85
C LEU A 158 10.76 -6.50 17.89
N ARG A 159 10.96 -7.80 18.08
CA ARG A 159 11.77 -8.66 17.20
C ARG A 159 10.89 -9.27 16.10
N HIS A 160 10.46 -8.42 15.17
CA HIS A 160 9.48 -8.81 14.16
C HIS A 160 9.97 -9.93 13.22
N ASP A 161 11.26 -9.96 12.85
CA ASP A 161 11.81 -11.02 11.99
C ASP A 161 11.82 -12.39 12.68
N GLU A 162 12.18 -12.43 13.97
CA GLU A 162 12.09 -13.66 14.78
C GLU A 162 10.63 -14.12 14.91
N ALA A 163 9.70 -13.18 15.14
CA ALA A 163 8.28 -13.48 15.19
C ALA A 163 7.74 -14.08 13.87
N ILE A 164 8.10 -13.47 12.73
CA ILE A 164 7.74 -13.96 11.40
C ILE A 164 8.27 -15.39 11.19
N SER A 165 9.52 -15.65 11.58
CA SER A 165 10.13 -16.97 11.51
C SER A 165 9.32 -17.99 12.32
N HIS A 166 9.01 -17.67 13.59
CA HIS A 166 8.22 -18.54 14.47
C HIS A 166 6.81 -18.79 13.93
N TYR A 167 6.10 -17.76 13.47
CA TYR A 167 4.76 -17.93 12.88
C TYR A 167 4.78 -18.75 11.59
N THR A 168 5.79 -18.54 10.74
CA THR A 168 5.95 -19.32 9.50
C THR A 168 6.14 -20.78 9.80
N THR A 169 6.99 -21.10 10.78
CA THR A 169 7.18 -22.49 11.22
C THR A 169 5.94 -23.05 11.90
N ALA A 170 5.22 -22.25 12.67
CA ALA A 170 3.95 -22.67 13.26
C ALA A 170 2.93 -23.04 12.18
N LEU A 171 2.79 -22.23 11.12
CA LEU A 171 1.85 -22.48 10.02
C LEU A 171 2.09 -23.81 9.29
N TYR A 172 3.35 -24.23 9.14
CA TYR A 172 3.66 -25.57 8.60
C TYR A 172 3.14 -26.70 9.50
N LEU A 173 3.06 -26.48 10.81
CA LEU A 173 2.64 -27.46 11.82
C LEU A 173 1.15 -27.41 12.16
N VAL A 174 0.43 -26.36 11.77
CA VAL A 174 -0.99 -26.20 12.12
C VAL A 174 -1.79 -27.39 11.59
N SER A 175 -2.44 -28.12 12.50
CA SER A 175 -3.39 -29.18 12.15
C SER A 175 -4.76 -28.62 11.78
N SER A 176 -5.19 -27.54 12.44
CA SER A 176 -6.53 -26.95 12.35
C SER A 176 -6.49 -25.43 12.53
N SER A 177 -7.22 -24.69 11.67
CA SER A 177 -7.42 -23.22 11.67
C SER A 177 -6.15 -22.34 11.69
N PRO A 178 -5.51 -22.07 10.52
CA PRO A 178 -4.32 -21.22 10.43
C PRO A 178 -4.61 -19.71 10.47
N GLN A 179 -5.88 -19.29 10.40
CA GLN A 179 -6.28 -17.89 10.22
C GLN A 179 -5.68 -16.97 11.29
N ALA A 180 -5.70 -17.38 12.56
CA ALA A 180 -5.17 -16.58 13.66
C ALA A 180 -3.65 -16.31 13.51
N ILE A 181 -2.89 -17.33 13.09
CA ILE A 181 -1.44 -17.21 12.90
C ILE A 181 -1.13 -16.37 11.65
N LEU A 182 -1.90 -16.52 10.57
CA LEU A 182 -1.79 -15.67 9.38
C LEU A 182 -2.02 -14.19 9.70
N ILE A 183 -3.05 -13.87 10.51
CA ILE A 183 -3.30 -12.49 10.96
C ILE A 183 -2.12 -11.97 11.78
N LYS A 184 -1.60 -12.76 12.72
CA LYS A 184 -0.44 -12.38 13.55
C LYS A 184 0.82 -12.16 12.69
N ARG A 185 1.08 -13.04 11.73
CA ARG A 185 2.21 -12.93 10.81
C ARG A 185 2.07 -11.73 9.88
N SER A 186 0.87 -11.48 9.34
CA SER A 186 0.55 -10.29 8.55
C SER A 186 0.85 -9.00 9.33
N LYS A 187 0.46 -8.91 10.61
CA LYS A 187 0.83 -7.78 11.48
C LYS A 187 2.34 -7.63 11.65
N ALA A 188 3.07 -8.73 11.81
CA ALA A 188 4.53 -8.68 11.92
C ALA A 188 5.20 -8.23 10.60
N TRP A 189 4.71 -8.69 9.44
CA TRP A 189 5.13 -8.21 8.12
C TRP A 189 4.85 -6.71 7.93
N LEU A 190 3.69 -6.25 8.37
CA LEU A 190 3.37 -4.82 8.37
C LEU A 190 4.34 -4.05 9.25
N ALA A 191 4.74 -4.56 10.42
CA ALA A 191 5.71 -3.89 11.26
C ALA A 191 7.09 -3.72 10.58
N THR A 192 7.53 -4.71 9.79
CA THR A 192 8.79 -4.62 9.02
C THR A 192 8.68 -3.83 7.70
N GLY A 193 7.47 -3.43 7.30
CA GLY A 193 7.23 -2.74 6.03
C GLY A 193 7.06 -3.65 4.81
N SER A 194 7.06 -4.97 5.03
CA SER A 194 6.85 -6.00 4.02
C SER A 194 5.37 -6.16 3.67
N TRP A 195 4.76 -5.10 3.11
CA TRP A 195 3.32 -5.02 2.88
C TRP A 195 2.80 -6.05 1.87
N LYS A 196 3.62 -6.52 0.92
CA LYS A 196 3.22 -7.55 -0.06
C LYS A 196 2.96 -8.89 0.63
N GLN A 197 3.89 -9.33 1.47
CA GLN A 197 3.74 -10.56 2.25
C GLN A 197 2.58 -10.47 3.25
N ALA A 198 2.37 -9.28 3.84
CA ALA A 198 1.18 -9.04 4.67
C ALA A 198 -0.13 -9.16 3.89
N LEU A 199 -0.15 -8.71 2.63
CA LEU A 199 -1.30 -8.81 1.72
C LEU A 199 -1.55 -10.27 1.31
N ASP A 200 -0.49 -11.05 1.07
CA ASP A 200 -0.60 -12.48 0.78
C ASP A 200 -1.27 -13.22 1.95
N ASP A 201 -0.77 -12.99 3.18
CA ASP A 201 -1.37 -13.56 4.40
C ASP A 201 -2.84 -13.14 4.57
N ALA A 202 -3.16 -11.87 4.31
CA ALA A 202 -4.52 -11.36 4.41
C ALA A 202 -5.47 -12.03 3.39
N ASN A 203 -5.01 -12.20 2.14
CA ASN A 203 -5.77 -12.87 1.10
C ASN A 203 -5.97 -14.36 1.40
N GLU A 204 -4.98 -15.03 2.02
CA GLU A 204 -5.12 -16.41 2.48
C GLU A 204 -6.19 -16.52 3.58
N VAL A 205 -6.22 -15.60 4.55
CA VAL A 205 -7.28 -15.55 5.57
C VAL A 205 -8.66 -15.40 4.93
N ILE A 206 -8.81 -14.49 3.96
CA ILE A 206 -10.07 -14.26 3.22
C ILE A 206 -10.47 -15.50 2.42
N ALA A 207 -9.50 -16.21 1.80
CA ALA A 207 -9.78 -17.42 1.04
C ALA A 207 -10.26 -18.57 1.93
N LEU A 208 -9.75 -18.65 3.16
CA LEU A 208 -10.16 -19.67 4.14
C LEU A 208 -11.52 -19.37 4.77
N ASP A 209 -11.80 -18.10 5.05
CA ASP A 209 -13.08 -17.65 5.60
C ASP A 209 -13.46 -16.25 5.05
N PRO A 210 -14.23 -16.20 3.96
CA PRO A 210 -14.70 -14.94 3.37
C PRO A 210 -15.68 -14.16 4.27
N SER A 211 -16.22 -14.78 5.32
CA SER A 211 -17.10 -14.11 6.27
C SER A 211 -16.33 -13.42 7.39
N SER A 212 -15.05 -13.75 7.58
CA SER A 212 -14.22 -13.18 8.62
C SER A 212 -13.84 -11.73 8.31
N PRO A 213 -14.15 -10.76 9.19
CA PRO A 213 -13.76 -9.36 8.97
C PRO A 213 -12.24 -9.16 9.10
N TRP A 214 -11.55 -10.01 9.87
CA TRP A 214 -10.13 -9.82 10.20
C TRP A 214 -9.19 -9.98 9.00
N GLY A 215 -9.56 -10.79 8.00
CA GLY A 215 -8.82 -10.88 6.74
C GLY A 215 -8.87 -9.55 5.97
N TYR A 216 -10.04 -8.92 5.92
CA TYR A 216 -10.22 -7.61 5.28
C TYR A 216 -9.54 -6.48 6.04
N GLU A 217 -9.49 -6.52 7.38
CA GLU A 217 -8.70 -5.59 8.19
C GLU A 217 -7.23 -5.63 7.80
N MET A 218 -6.65 -6.83 7.72
CA MET A 218 -5.24 -7.01 7.34
C MET A 218 -4.98 -6.59 5.90
N ARG A 219 -5.91 -6.89 4.99
CA ARG A 219 -5.84 -6.47 3.59
C ARG A 219 -5.85 -4.94 3.47
N HIS A 220 -6.74 -4.27 4.19
CA HIS A 220 -6.77 -2.81 4.27
C HIS A 220 -5.40 -2.26 4.75
N ALA A 221 -4.90 -2.77 5.87
CA ALA A 221 -3.64 -2.29 6.45
C ALA A 221 -2.44 -2.49 5.51
N ALA A 222 -2.39 -3.63 4.80
CA ALA A 222 -1.36 -3.92 3.81
C ALA A 222 -1.42 -3.00 2.58
N LEU A 223 -2.61 -2.83 2.00
CA LEU A 223 -2.80 -1.95 0.84
C LEU A 223 -2.55 -0.48 1.19
N HIS A 224 -3.01 -0.03 2.37
CA HIS A 224 -2.75 1.31 2.86
C HIS A 224 -1.24 1.57 3.00
N LYS A 225 -0.50 0.61 3.57
CA LYS A 225 0.95 0.71 3.70
C LYS A 225 1.67 0.65 2.34
N GLY A 226 1.11 -0.08 1.38
CA GLY A 226 1.59 -0.14 0.00
C GLY A 226 1.27 1.09 -0.85
N GLY A 227 0.45 2.03 -0.35
CA GLY A 227 0.02 3.23 -1.09
C GLY A 227 -1.16 3.02 -2.05
N ASP A 228 -1.73 1.82 -2.08
CA ASP A 228 -2.93 1.50 -2.86
C ASP A 228 -4.19 1.87 -2.06
N TYR A 229 -4.45 3.18 -1.96
CA TYR A 229 -5.47 3.71 -1.07
C TYR A 229 -6.89 3.39 -1.50
N ASP A 230 -7.14 3.24 -2.80
CA ASP A 230 -8.44 2.87 -3.36
C ASP A 230 -8.86 1.48 -2.90
N ASN A 231 -8.03 0.47 -3.20
CA ASN A 231 -8.31 -0.89 -2.78
C ASN A 231 -8.28 -1.04 -1.25
N ALA A 232 -7.47 -0.24 -0.56
CA ALA A 232 -7.48 -0.20 0.90
C ALA A 232 -8.82 0.30 1.45
N ALA A 233 -9.39 1.38 0.90
CA ALA A 233 -10.69 1.89 1.33
C ALA A 233 -11.80 0.86 1.09
N ASP A 234 -11.80 0.19 -0.07
CA ASP A 234 -12.82 -0.82 -0.40
C ASP A 234 -12.71 -2.08 0.47
N ALA A 235 -11.48 -2.52 0.80
CA ALA A 235 -11.26 -3.60 1.77
C ALA A 235 -11.80 -3.23 3.16
N PHE A 236 -11.63 -1.97 3.59
CA PHE A 236 -12.13 -1.51 4.88
C PHE A 236 -13.66 -1.37 4.89
N GLU A 237 -14.27 -0.92 3.80
CA GLU A 237 -15.73 -0.91 3.65
C GLU A 237 -16.28 -2.34 3.76
N THR A 238 -15.64 -3.30 3.08
CA THR A 238 -16.01 -4.72 3.14
C THR A 238 -15.86 -5.28 4.55
N MET A 239 -14.76 -4.94 5.26
CA MET A 239 -14.55 -5.31 6.66
C MET A 239 -15.73 -4.87 7.53
N LEU A 240 -16.18 -3.62 7.43
CA LEU A 240 -17.30 -3.11 8.21
C LEU A 240 -18.62 -3.79 7.85
N THR A 241 -18.85 -4.08 6.57
CA THR A 241 -20.01 -4.89 6.14
C THR A 241 -19.98 -6.26 6.80
N LYS A 242 -18.83 -6.96 6.81
CA LYS A 242 -18.69 -8.27 7.47
C LYS A 242 -18.84 -8.21 8.98
N MET A 243 -18.37 -7.14 9.63
CA MET A 243 -18.61 -6.94 11.06
C MET A 243 -20.10 -6.77 11.38
N ALA A 244 -20.83 -6.01 10.56
CA ALA A 244 -22.27 -5.81 10.72
C ALA A 244 -23.10 -7.07 10.44
N GLU A 245 -22.66 -7.91 9.49
CA GLU A 245 -23.28 -9.20 9.16
C GLU A 245 -22.94 -10.32 10.17
N SER A 246 -21.96 -10.12 11.06
CA SER A 246 -21.49 -11.13 12.00
C SER A 246 -22.60 -11.56 12.98
N PRO A 247 -22.73 -12.86 13.30
CA PRO A 247 -23.65 -13.32 14.35
C PRO A 247 -23.16 -12.96 15.77
N ASP A 248 -21.90 -12.56 15.93
CA ASP A 248 -21.29 -12.20 17.21
C ASP A 248 -21.55 -10.71 17.55
N PRO A 249 -22.31 -10.40 18.63
CA PRO A 249 -22.58 -9.03 19.04
C PRO A 249 -21.32 -8.23 19.41
N ASP A 250 -20.26 -8.89 19.89
CA ASP A 250 -19.02 -8.21 20.25
C ASP A 250 -18.27 -7.74 18.99
N VAL A 251 -18.36 -8.50 17.89
CA VAL A 251 -17.83 -8.11 16.58
C VAL A 251 -18.60 -6.92 16.01
N GLN A 252 -19.93 -6.94 16.10
CA GLN A 252 -20.76 -5.80 15.68
C GLN A 252 -20.40 -4.53 16.45
N ARG A 253 -20.33 -4.62 17.78
CA ARG A 253 -19.97 -3.50 18.67
C ARG A 253 -18.53 -3.02 18.44
N TYR A 254 -17.62 -3.90 18.03
CA TYR A 254 -16.28 -3.51 17.63
C TYR A 254 -16.31 -2.67 16.35
N GLY A 255 -17.15 -3.05 15.38
CA GLY A 255 -17.41 -2.30 14.14
C GLY A 255 -17.89 -0.86 14.38
N ASP A 256 -18.75 -0.64 15.39
CA ASP A 256 -19.30 0.69 15.73
C ASP A 256 -18.25 1.74 16.11
N LYS A 257 -17.01 1.32 16.40
CA LYS A 257 -15.90 2.22 16.73
C LYS A 257 -15.30 2.90 15.51
N PHE A 258 -15.60 2.40 14.31
CA PHE A 258 -14.99 2.86 13.08
C PHE A 258 -15.90 3.79 12.30
N VAL A 259 -15.28 4.61 11.46
CA VAL A 259 -15.95 5.44 10.47
C VAL A 259 -15.83 4.76 9.12
N SER A 260 -16.95 4.63 8.40
CA SER A 260 -16.92 4.04 7.07
C SER A 260 -16.21 4.96 6.06
N PRO A 261 -15.46 4.39 5.10
CA PRO A 261 -14.85 5.13 4.00
C PRO A 261 -15.90 5.91 3.20
N SER A 262 -17.08 5.33 2.98
CA SER A 262 -18.25 6.00 2.40
C SER A 262 -18.67 7.27 3.16
N SER A 263 -18.70 7.24 4.49
CA SER A 263 -18.99 8.41 5.34
C SER A 263 -17.90 9.48 5.25
N THR A 264 -16.64 9.05 5.21
CA THR A 264 -15.50 9.96 4.99
C THR A 264 -15.57 10.62 3.62
N ARG A 265 -15.81 9.86 2.54
CA ARG A 265 -16.02 10.37 1.17
C ARG A 265 -17.13 11.42 1.14
N ALA A 266 -18.28 11.14 1.76
CA ALA A 266 -19.40 12.09 1.84
C ALA A 266 -19.02 13.38 2.58
N THR A 267 -18.24 13.27 3.65
CA THR A 267 -17.77 14.42 4.43
C THR A 267 -16.79 15.28 3.64
N ILE A 268 -15.82 14.66 2.95
CA ILE A 268 -14.88 15.38 2.07
C ILE A 268 -15.66 16.11 0.98
N ARG A 269 -16.59 15.43 0.30
CA ARG A 269 -17.46 16.04 -0.72
C ARG A 269 -18.25 17.23 -0.19
N LYS A 270 -18.79 17.14 1.03
CA LYS A 270 -19.49 18.26 1.67
C LYS A 270 -18.55 19.45 1.90
N ILE A 271 -17.32 19.20 2.33
CA ILE A 271 -16.31 20.26 2.54
C ILE A 271 -15.88 20.87 1.20
N VAL A 272 -15.59 20.06 0.18
CA VAL A 272 -15.27 20.50 -1.18
C VAL A 272 -16.38 21.39 -1.75
N ASN A 273 -17.62 20.90 -1.72
CA ASN A 273 -18.78 21.66 -2.19
C ASN A 273 -19.01 22.96 -1.42
N HIS A 274 -18.75 22.97 -0.11
CA HIS A 274 -18.83 24.18 0.69
C HIS A 274 -17.74 25.18 0.29
N THR A 275 -16.49 24.72 0.13
CA THR A 275 -15.36 25.54 -0.34
C THR A 275 -15.68 26.15 -1.71
N LEU A 276 -16.06 25.34 -2.70
CA LEU A 276 -16.32 25.77 -4.08
C LEU A 276 -17.42 26.83 -4.21
N ARG A 277 -18.42 26.86 -3.31
CA ARG A 277 -19.45 27.92 -3.29
C ARG A 277 -18.88 29.33 -3.08
N HIS A 278 -17.70 29.42 -2.47
CA HIS A 278 -17.02 30.68 -2.20
C HIS A 278 -15.97 31.05 -3.26
N LEU A 279 -15.68 30.16 -4.20
CA LEU A 279 -14.75 30.39 -5.31
C LEU A 279 -15.48 30.88 -6.57
N PRO A 280 -14.74 31.45 -7.55
CA PRO A 280 -15.27 31.66 -8.88
C PRO A 280 -15.91 30.39 -9.47
N ARG A 281 -16.95 30.57 -10.28
CA ARG A 281 -17.72 29.45 -10.87
C ARG A 281 -16.88 28.60 -11.81
N VAL A 282 -15.97 29.25 -12.53
CA VAL A 282 -15.11 28.66 -13.53
C VAL A 282 -13.69 29.11 -13.24
N LEU A 283 -12.74 28.19 -13.31
CA LEU A 283 -11.31 28.43 -13.22
C LEU A 283 -10.63 27.78 -14.42
N ILE A 284 -9.45 28.25 -14.78
CA ILE A 284 -8.57 27.59 -15.74
C ILE A 284 -7.71 26.61 -14.93
N ASP A 285 -7.77 25.33 -15.28
CA ASP A 285 -6.78 24.34 -14.84
C ASP A 285 -5.48 24.61 -15.59
N THR A 286 -4.39 24.96 -14.91
CA THR A 286 -3.12 25.32 -15.54
C THR A 286 -2.32 24.12 -16.05
N THR A 287 -2.68 22.91 -15.62
CA THR A 287 -2.10 21.64 -16.07
C THR A 287 -2.73 21.20 -17.38
N THR A 288 -4.06 21.15 -17.45
CA THR A 288 -4.79 20.79 -18.68
C THR A 288 -5.04 21.97 -19.60
N SER A 289 -4.90 23.19 -19.08
CA SER A 289 -5.13 24.46 -19.77
C SER A 289 -6.56 24.66 -20.23
N ARG A 290 -7.52 24.05 -19.54
CA ARG A 290 -8.95 24.10 -19.88
C ARG A 290 -9.76 24.78 -18.79
N LEU A 291 -10.92 25.31 -19.17
CA LEU A 291 -11.89 25.81 -18.21
C LEU A 291 -12.56 24.66 -17.48
N HIS A 292 -12.58 24.74 -16.16
CA HIS A 292 -13.28 23.80 -15.27
C HIS A 292 -14.33 24.55 -14.46
N ASN A 293 -15.58 24.12 -14.59
CA ASN A 293 -16.65 24.52 -13.68
C ASN A 293 -16.48 23.85 -12.30
N ARG A 294 -17.30 24.22 -11.31
CA ARG A 294 -17.23 23.66 -9.95
C ARG A 294 -17.35 22.13 -9.88
N ALA A 295 -18.15 21.50 -10.74
CA ALA A 295 -18.28 20.04 -10.75
C ALA A 295 -17.02 19.37 -11.29
N GLU A 296 -16.42 19.92 -12.34
CA GLU A 296 -15.15 19.45 -12.90
C GLU A 296 -13.98 19.67 -11.92
N GLN A 297 -13.95 20.81 -11.22
CA GLN A 297 -13.01 21.07 -10.12
C GLN A 297 -13.14 20.05 -8.99
N ALA A 298 -14.36 19.72 -8.57
CA ALA A 298 -14.60 18.69 -7.56
C ALA A 298 -14.15 17.30 -8.04
N SER A 299 -14.48 16.93 -9.27
CA SER A 299 -14.07 15.66 -9.88
C SER A 299 -12.55 15.55 -9.99
N ALA A 300 -11.86 16.64 -10.34
CA ALA A 300 -10.41 16.69 -10.41
C ALA A 300 -9.80 16.41 -9.03
N PHE A 301 -10.31 17.03 -7.96
CA PHE A 301 -9.85 16.75 -6.59
C PHE A 301 -10.09 15.29 -6.17
N GLU A 302 -11.26 14.73 -6.49
CA GLU A 302 -11.57 13.32 -6.17
C GLU A 302 -10.65 12.32 -6.90
N SER A 303 -10.07 12.71 -8.03
CA SER A 303 -9.12 11.88 -8.78
C SER A 303 -7.71 11.87 -8.20
N LEU A 304 -7.40 12.76 -7.25
CA LEU A 304 -6.06 12.86 -6.69
C LEU A 304 -5.77 11.73 -5.68
N PRO A 305 -4.52 11.22 -5.63
CA PRO A 305 -4.12 10.23 -4.63
C PRO A 305 -4.39 10.67 -3.18
N VAL A 306 -4.29 11.97 -2.89
CA VAL A 306 -4.57 12.53 -1.56
C VAL A 306 -6.02 12.31 -1.13
N PHE A 307 -6.98 12.30 -2.06
CA PHE A 307 -8.39 12.06 -1.73
C PHE A 307 -8.57 10.65 -1.16
N ASN A 308 -8.07 9.63 -1.86
CA ASN A 308 -8.17 8.25 -1.42
C ASN A 308 -7.30 7.98 -0.19
N GLN A 309 -6.14 8.64 -0.08
CA GLN A 309 -5.33 8.59 1.14
C GLN A 309 -6.09 9.11 2.36
N LEU A 310 -6.79 10.25 2.24
CA LEU A 310 -7.62 10.80 3.32
C LEU A 310 -8.71 9.79 3.70
N VAL A 311 -9.43 9.26 2.72
CA VAL A 311 -10.50 8.27 2.90
C VAL A 311 -9.99 7.02 3.62
N SER A 312 -8.85 6.48 3.18
CA SER A 312 -8.25 5.26 3.73
C SER A 312 -7.63 5.48 5.13
N SER A 313 -7.24 6.71 5.48
CA SER A 313 -6.60 7.00 6.79
C SER A 313 -7.56 7.29 7.94
N MET A 314 -8.82 7.64 7.67
CA MET A 314 -9.78 8.10 8.68
C MET A 314 -10.68 6.97 9.19
N THR A 315 -10.05 5.90 9.68
CA THR A 315 -10.75 4.66 10.07
C THR A 315 -11.50 4.78 11.39
N THR A 316 -11.04 5.60 12.34
CA THR A 316 -11.65 5.73 13.69
C THR A 316 -12.29 7.09 13.93
N ARG A 317 -11.76 8.15 13.31
CA ARG A 317 -12.25 9.52 13.45
C ARG A 317 -11.97 10.31 12.18
N ILE A 318 -12.95 11.13 11.78
CA ILE A 318 -12.78 12.09 10.70
C ILE A 318 -11.96 13.27 11.20
N ASP A 319 -10.79 13.47 10.59
CA ASP A 319 -9.94 14.64 10.82
C ASP A 319 -10.37 15.81 9.93
N TYR A 320 -11.33 16.58 10.43
CA TYR A 320 -11.84 17.78 9.75
C TYR A 320 -10.77 18.84 9.51
N VAL A 321 -9.74 18.93 10.37
CA VAL A 321 -8.69 19.94 10.24
C VAL A 321 -7.80 19.59 9.06
N ARG A 322 -7.37 18.31 8.97
CA ARG A 322 -6.60 17.81 7.84
C ARG A 322 -7.38 17.93 6.53
N ILE A 323 -8.64 17.47 6.48
CA ILE A 323 -9.45 17.57 5.25
C ILE A 323 -9.55 19.03 4.79
N LYS A 324 -9.92 19.95 5.70
CA LYS A 324 -10.06 21.37 5.35
C LYS A 324 -8.75 21.96 4.86
N ARG A 325 -7.60 21.55 5.42
CA ARG A 325 -6.29 22.01 4.96
C ARG A 325 -6.01 21.51 3.54
N GLU A 326 -6.09 20.21 3.28
CA GLU A 326 -5.81 19.65 1.95
C GLU A 326 -6.75 20.23 0.87
N VAL A 327 -8.05 20.34 1.19
CA VAL A 327 -9.05 20.94 0.29
C VAL A 327 -8.73 22.42 0.03
N ARG A 328 -8.38 23.18 1.07
CA ARG A 328 -8.04 24.61 0.91
C ARG A 328 -6.79 24.80 0.09
N GLU A 329 -5.73 24.03 0.34
CA GLU A 329 -4.47 24.15 -0.41
C GLU A 329 -4.68 23.81 -1.88
N TYR A 330 -5.42 22.73 -2.19
CA TYR A 330 -5.69 22.36 -3.59
C TYR A 330 -6.48 23.41 -4.35
N PHE A 331 -7.51 24.01 -3.73
CA PHE A 331 -8.35 25.01 -4.39
C PHE A 331 -7.79 26.44 -4.30
N ARG A 332 -6.52 26.62 -3.94
CA ARG A 332 -5.87 27.93 -4.06
C ARG A 332 -5.78 28.31 -5.53
N TYR A 333 -6.18 29.54 -5.84
CA TYR A 333 -6.19 30.05 -7.20
C TYR A 333 -5.53 31.42 -7.29
N VAL A 334 -5.03 31.74 -8.48
CA VAL A 334 -4.40 33.02 -8.81
C VAL A 334 -5.26 33.78 -9.80
N MET A 335 -5.44 35.07 -9.57
CA MET A 335 -6.25 35.94 -10.44
C MET A 335 -5.36 36.84 -11.30
N LEU A 336 -5.76 37.03 -12.55
CA LEU A 336 -5.23 38.06 -13.43
C LEU A 336 -6.05 39.34 -13.27
N SER A 337 -5.36 40.41 -12.89
CA SER A 337 -5.84 41.78 -13.02
C SER A 337 -5.07 42.44 -14.17
N HIS A 338 -5.78 43.09 -15.08
CA HIS A 338 -5.16 43.67 -16.27
C HIS A 338 -5.94 44.87 -16.80
N THR A 339 -5.44 45.45 -17.88
CA THR A 339 -6.21 46.38 -18.71
C THR A 339 -6.78 45.61 -19.90
N TRP A 340 -8.09 45.75 -20.14
CA TRP A 340 -8.73 45.12 -21.28
C TRP A 340 -8.20 45.70 -22.59
N GLU A 341 -7.77 44.80 -23.45
CA GLU A 341 -7.34 45.08 -24.82
C GLU A 341 -8.37 44.56 -25.83
N ASP A 342 -8.29 45.05 -27.07
CA ASP A 342 -9.14 44.54 -28.15
C ASP A 342 -8.77 43.08 -28.46
N ASN A 343 -9.78 42.23 -28.69
CA ASN A 343 -9.63 40.80 -29.02
C ASN A 343 -9.07 39.92 -27.89
N GLU A 344 -9.40 40.20 -26.63
CA GLU A 344 -9.11 39.24 -25.57
C GLU A 344 -9.95 37.95 -25.68
N PRO A 345 -9.38 36.79 -25.29
CA PRO A 345 -10.12 35.53 -25.25
C PRO A 345 -11.38 35.65 -24.39
N LEU A 346 -12.54 35.45 -25.00
CA LEU A 346 -13.82 35.41 -24.30
C LEU A 346 -14.14 33.98 -23.86
N PHE A 347 -14.99 33.84 -22.84
CA PHE A 347 -15.45 32.54 -22.34
C PHE A 347 -15.89 31.58 -23.47
N GLN A 348 -16.67 32.05 -24.43
CA GLN A 348 -17.20 31.24 -25.54
C GLN A 348 -16.10 30.71 -26.48
N GLN A 349 -14.95 31.38 -26.54
CA GLN A 349 -13.82 30.95 -27.37
C GLN A 349 -12.98 29.90 -26.66
N VAL A 350 -12.87 29.95 -25.32
CA VAL A 350 -11.99 29.08 -24.53
C VAL A 350 -12.70 27.90 -23.85
N VAL A 351 -14.04 27.84 -23.88
CA VAL A 351 -14.81 26.77 -23.23
C VAL A 351 -14.62 25.40 -23.90
N HIS A 352 -14.24 25.37 -25.19
CA HIS A 352 -14.08 24.13 -25.97
C HIS A 352 -12.65 23.86 -26.47
N ILE A 353 -11.71 24.75 -26.17
CA ILE A 353 -10.30 24.66 -26.60
C ILE A 353 -9.39 24.92 -25.41
N ALA A 354 -8.21 24.31 -25.38
CA ALA A 354 -7.24 24.64 -24.34
C ALA A 354 -6.64 26.03 -24.59
N VAL A 355 -6.32 26.77 -23.54
CA VAL A 355 -5.73 28.11 -23.58
C VAL A 355 -4.43 28.12 -24.40
N TYR A 356 -3.59 27.08 -24.29
CA TYR A 356 -2.36 26.96 -25.08
C TYR A 356 -2.57 26.58 -26.55
N ASP A 357 -3.78 26.16 -26.94
CA ASP A 357 -4.11 25.81 -28.32
C ASP A 357 -4.77 26.99 -29.07
N LEU A 358 -4.93 28.14 -28.41
CA LEU A 358 -5.41 29.37 -29.04
C LEU A 358 -4.42 29.85 -30.12
N GLU A 359 -4.95 30.41 -31.20
CA GLU A 359 -4.14 30.97 -32.30
C GLU A 359 -3.22 32.10 -31.82
N GLU A 360 -2.09 32.30 -32.49
CA GLU A 360 -1.13 33.34 -32.12
C GLU A 360 -1.77 34.74 -32.19
N SER A 361 -1.83 35.40 -31.05
CA SER A 361 -2.15 36.82 -30.96
C SER A 361 -1.62 37.40 -29.64
N PRO A 362 -1.31 38.70 -29.57
CA PRO A 362 -0.77 39.30 -28.34
C PRO A 362 -1.65 39.12 -27.10
N THR A 363 -2.97 39.11 -27.27
CA THR A 363 -3.93 38.92 -26.17
C THR A 363 -4.07 37.46 -25.75
N HIS A 364 -3.88 36.52 -26.67
CA HIS A 364 -3.82 35.10 -26.37
C HIS A 364 -2.50 34.77 -25.65
N ASP A 365 -1.38 35.29 -26.14
CA ASP A 365 -0.05 35.16 -25.52
C ASP A 365 -0.06 35.69 -24.08
N LYS A 366 -0.80 36.78 -23.83
CA LYS A 366 -1.02 37.33 -22.49
C LYS A 366 -1.68 36.29 -21.56
N LEU A 367 -2.79 35.67 -21.98
CA LEU A 367 -3.48 34.66 -21.17
C LEU A 367 -2.62 33.40 -20.98
N GLN A 368 -1.96 32.93 -22.03
CA GLN A 368 -1.07 31.77 -22.00
C GLN A 368 0.12 32.01 -21.05
N THR A 369 0.76 33.17 -21.14
CA THR A 369 1.89 33.52 -20.27
C THR A 369 1.45 33.67 -18.82
N PHE A 370 0.28 34.25 -18.57
CA PHE A 370 -0.32 34.26 -17.23
C PHE A 370 -0.49 32.84 -16.68
N CYS A 371 -1.14 31.93 -17.42
CA CYS A 371 -1.33 30.54 -16.98
C CYS A 371 0.00 29.83 -16.72
N LYS A 372 1.04 30.12 -17.53
CA LYS A 372 2.38 29.59 -17.33
C LYS A 372 2.99 30.08 -16.01
N ILE A 373 2.93 31.38 -15.73
CA ILE A 373 3.44 31.96 -14.48
C ILE A 373 2.72 31.36 -13.27
N VAL A 374 1.40 31.17 -13.35
CA VAL A 374 0.61 30.56 -12.28
C VAL A 374 1.05 29.12 -12.01
N ARG A 375 1.25 28.34 -13.07
CA ARG A 375 1.75 26.96 -12.98
C ARG A 375 3.16 26.90 -12.41
N ASP A 376 4.07 27.74 -12.90
CA ASP A 376 5.46 27.79 -12.46
C ASP A 376 5.57 28.24 -10.99
N ALA A 377 4.57 28.97 -10.48
CA ALA A 377 4.41 29.32 -9.07
C ALA A 377 3.76 28.21 -8.21
N GLY A 378 3.43 27.05 -8.79
CA GLY A 378 2.90 25.88 -8.09
C GLY A 378 1.39 25.89 -7.86
N PHE A 379 0.62 26.66 -8.64
CA PHE A 379 -0.84 26.70 -8.55
C PHE A 379 -1.51 26.03 -9.75
N ASP A 380 -2.48 25.17 -9.46
CA ASP A 380 -3.26 24.45 -10.48
C ASP A 380 -4.40 25.31 -11.06
N TRP A 381 -4.80 26.38 -10.35
CA TRP A 381 -5.99 27.16 -10.71
C TRP A 381 -5.67 28.62 -11.01
N ALA A 382 -6.03 29.06 -12.21
CA ALA A 382 -5.95 30.44 -12.66
C ALA A 382 -7.35 31.01 -12.93
N TRP A 383 -7.49 32.33 -12.84
CA TRP A 383 -8.74 33.02 -13.14
C TRP A 383 -8.50 34.33 -13.88
N SER A 384 -9.29 34.59 -14.91
CA SER A 384 -9.36 35.88 -15.62
C SER A 384 -10.81 36.22 -15.91
N ASP A 385 -11.22 37.47 -15.70
CA ASP A 385 -12.62 37.88 -15.81
C ASP A 385 -13.16 37.75 -17.25
N THR A 386 -12.31 37.89 -18.26
CA THR A 386 -12.70 37.84 -19.68
C THR A 386 -13.10 36.44 -20.13
N CYS A 387 -12.42 35.42 -19.61
CA CYS A 387 -12.58 34.05 -20.05
C CYS A 387 -13.16 33.10 -18.99
N CYS A 388 -13.20 33.48 -17.70
CA CYS A 388 -13.80 32.69 -16.62
C CYS A 388 -15.20 33.17 -16.20
N ILE A 389 -15.74 34.21 -16.83
CA ILE A 389 -17.12 34.65 -16.65
C ILE A 389 -17.83 34.53 -18.00
N ASP A 390 -18.92 33.78 -18.04
CA ASP A 390 -19.81 33.82 -19.21
C ASP A 390 -20.61 35.12 -19.18
N LYS A 391 -20.08 36.15 -19.85
CA LYS A 391 -20.70 37.48 -19.95
C LYS A 391 -21.99 37.48 -20.80
N SER A 392 -22.28 36.39 -21.51
CA SER A 392 -23.52 36.22 -22.27
C SER A 392 -24.70 35.79 -21.37
N ASP A 393 -24.41 35.16 -20.23
CA ASP A 393 -25.41 34.81 -19.22
C ASP A 393 -25.50 35.93 -18.18
N ASN A 394 -26.60 36.68 -18.22
CA ASN A 394 -26.83 37.81 -17.30
C ASN A 394 -26.89 37.36 -15.84
N PHE A 395 -27.39 36.16 -15.53
CA PHE A 395 -27.43 35.68 -14.15
C PHE A 395 -26.01 35.43 -13.62
N VAL A 396 -25.16 34.77 -14.43
CA VAL A 396 -23.75 34.54 -14.10
C VAL A 396 -22.99 35.86 -13.97
N LEU A 397 -23.23 36.81 -14.88
CA LEU A 397 -22.60 38.12 -14.85
C LEU A 397 -22.96 38.92 -13.59
N GLN A 398 -24.25 39.00 -13.23
CA GLN A 398 -24.68 39.71 -12.02
C GLN A 398 -24.12 39.07 -10.75
N GLU A 399 -24.10 37.74 -10.66
CA GLU A 399 -23.48 37.05 -9.54
C GLU A 399 -21.99 37.37 -9.44
N ALA A 400 -21.27 37.32 -10.58
CA ALA A 400 -19.84 37.61 -10.62
C ALA A 400 -19.55 39.04 -10.16
N LEU A 401 -20.30 40.04 -10.64
CA LEU A 401 -20.12 41.43 -10.24
C LEU A 401 -20.29 41.63 -8.72
N VAL A 402 -21.24 40.94 -8.09
CA VAL A 402 -21.46 41.01 -6.63
C VAL A 402 -20.41 40.21 -5.84
N ALA A 403 -19.88 39.13 -6.42
CA ALA A 403 -18.95 38.22 -5.73
C ALA A 403 -17.47 38.59 -5.91
N MET A 404 -17.10 39.33 -6.97
CA MET A 404 -15.72 39.60 -7.37
C MET A 404 -14.83 40.13 -6.25
N PHE A 405 -15.32 41.06 -5.41
CA PHE A 405 -14.56 41.55 -4.25
C PHE A 405 -14.09 40.39 -3.36
N LYS A 406 -15.00 39.47 -3.03
CA LYS A 406 -14.69 38.32 -2.19
C LYS A 406 -13.78 37.32 -2.90
N TRP A 407 -13.87 37.21 -4.21
CA TRP A 407 -12.96 36.38 -4.99
C TRP A 407 -11.54 36.96 -4.97
N TYR A 408 -11.35 38.25 -5.24
CA TYR A 408 -10.03 38.90 -5.08
C TYR A 408 -9.47 38.74 -3.67
N GLN A 409 -10.32 38.86 -2.64
CA GLN A 409 -9.92 38.65 -1.25
C GLN A 409 -9.54 37.19 -0.93
N GLY A 410 -10.16 36.23 -1.62
CA GLY A 410 -9.94 34.80 -1.44
C GLY A 410 -8.81 34.22 -2.31
N ALA A 411 -8.32 34.96 -3.30
CA ALA A 411 -7.22 34.53 -4.16
C ALA A 411 -5.93 34.35 -3.35
N ALA A 412 -5.15 33.33 -3.71
CA ALA A 412 -3.85 33.10 -3.11
C ALA A 412 -2.84 34.17 -3.53
N MET A 413 -2.99 34.70 -4.74
CA MET A 413 -2.21 35.78 -5.31
C MET A 413 -3.02 36.48 -6.40
N MET A 414 -2.82 37.77 -6.56
CA MET A 414 -3.26 38.52 -7.73
C MET A 414 -2.05 38.95 -8.54
N ILE A 415 -2.02 38.59 -9.82
CA ILE A 415 -1.03 39.02 -10.79
C ILE A 415 -1.60 40.22 -11.54
N VAL A 416 -0.88 41.34 -11.53
CA VAL A 416 -1.27 42.55 -12.25
C VAL A 416 -0.38 42.73 -13.47
N PHE A 417 -0.97 42.69 -14.66
CA PHE A 417 -0.27 42.94 -15.92
C PHE A 417 -0.34 44.42 -16.31
N LEU A 418 0.82 45.09 -16.29
CA LEU A 418 0.96 46.52 -16.56
C LEU A 418 1.27 46.79 -18.04
N ARG A 419 0.22 46.85 -18.86
CA ARG A 419 0.32 47.23 -20.26
C ARG A 419 1.00 48.60 -20.41
N GLY A 420 1.95 48.71 -21.35
CA GLY A 420 2.72 49.93 -21.60
C GLY A 420 3.81 50.26 -20.57
N VAL A 421 3.98 49.47 -19.51
CA VAL A 421 5.09 49.61 -18.56
C VAL A 421 6.16 48.59 -18.91
N ARG A 422 7.37 49.05 -19.21
CA ARG A 422 8.53 48.20 -19.57
C ARG A 422 9.53 48.15 -18.42
N PRO A 423 10.47 47.20 -18.40
CA PRO A 423 11.51 47.14 -17.36
C PRO A 423 12.36 48.42 -17.31
N SER A 424 12.57 49.03 -18.48
CA SER A 424 13.29 50.29 -18.64
C SER A 424 12.47 51.54 -18.28
N SER A 425 11.21 51.40 -17.88
CA SER A 425 10.36 52.55 -17.54
C SER A 425 10.90 53.31 -16.32
N PRO A 426 10.70 54.65 -16.27
CA PRO A 426 11.15 55.45 -15.13
C PRO A 426 10.42 55.07 -13.83
N ARG A 427 10.96 55.52 -12.69
CA ARG A 427 10.23 55.41 -11.40
C ARG A 427 8.91 56.16 -11.47
N GLY A 428 7.87 55.66 -10.80
CA GLY A 428 6.52 56.22 -10.90
C GLY A 428 5.69 55.66 -12.07
N ALA A 429 6.23 54.71 -12.84
CA ALA A 429 5.54 54.14 -13.99
C ALA A 429 4.33 53.28 -13.62
N LEU A 430 4.33 52.66 -12.43
CA LEU A 430 3.13 52.00 -11.91
C LEU A 430 2.08 53.07 -11.62
N ALA A 431 2.44 54.16 -10.93
CA ALA A 431 1.49 55.22 -10.58
C ALA A 431 0.79 55.81 -11.83
N GLY A 432 1.56 56.07 -12.89
CA GLY A 432 1.06 56.58 -14.16
C GLY A 432 0.48 55.53 -15.13
N SER A 433 0.39 54.26 -14.72
CA SER A 433 -0.09 53.20 -15.60
C SER A 433 -1.59 53.31 -15.90
N ILE A 434 -1.98 52.86 -17.10
CA ILE A 434 -3.41 52.80 -17.52
C ILE A 434 -4.22 51.88 -16.59
N TRP A 435 -3.55 50.94 -15.91
CA TRP A 435 -4.20 50.11 -14.91
C TRP A 435 -4.85 50.94 -13.80
N ASN A 436 -4.19 51.99 -13.30
CA ASN A 436 -4.74 52.87 -12.25
C ASN A 436 -5.94 53.73 -12.70
N THR A 437 -6.21 53.84 -14.01
CA THR A 437 -7.36 54.61 -14.50
C THR A 437 -8.64 53.78 -14.62
N ARG A 438 -8.61 52.49 -14.28
CA ARG A 438 -9.76 51.57 -14.41
C ARG A 438 -10.62 51.63 -13.14
N ALA A 439 -11.94 51.56 -13.33
CA ALA A 439 -12.91 51.63 -12.23
C ALA A 439 -12.77 50.51 -11.17
N TRP A 440 -12.26 49.33 -11.56
CA TRP A 440 -12.13 48.18 -10.67
C TRP A 440 -10.79 48.09 -9.93
N THR A 441 -9.78 48.86 -10.35
CA THR A 441 -8.39 48.73 -9.87
C THR A 441 -8.24 48.88 -8.37
N LEU A 442 -8.89 49.89 -7.77
CA LEU A 442 -8.79 50.11 -6.34
C LEU A 442 -9.41 48.95 -5.55
N GLN A 443 -10.53 48.40 -6.03
CA GLN A 443 -11.17 47.25 -5.42
C GLN A 443 -10.26 46.01 -5.49
N GLU A 444 -9.70 45.74 -6.66
CA GLU A 444 -8.79 44.61 -6.91
C GLU A 444 -7.56 44.70 -6.02
N TYR A 445 -6.96 45.89 -5.97
CA TYR A 445 -5.79 46.14 -5.13
C TYR A 445 -6.11 45.97 -3.65
N ILE A 446 -7.15 46.61 -3.11
CA ILE A 446 -7.46 46.54 -1.68
C ILE A 446 -7.87 45.13 -1.26
N ALA A 447 -8.70 44.45 -2.06
CA ALA A 447 -9.20 43.13 -1.72
C ALA A 447 -8.07 42.08 -1.66
N ALA A 448 -7.14 42.11 -2.63
CA ALA A 448 -6.08 41.12 -2.71
C ALA A 448 -5.08 41.24 -1.53
N LYS A 449 -4.78 40.09 -0.91
CA LYS A 449 -3.80 40.02 0.19
C LYS A 449 -2.36 40.01 -0.30
N VAL A 450 -2.14 39.36 -1.45
CA VAL A 450 -0.84 39.21 -2.10
C VAL A 450 -0.98 39.69 -3.54
N ILE A 451 -0.12 40.63 -3.93
CA ILE A 451 -0.09 41.18 -5.29
C ILE A 451 1.32 41.05 -5.86
N ARG A 452 1.42 40.71 -7.15
CA ARG A 452 2.66 40.83 -7.92
C ARG A 452 2.40 41.57 -9.22
N PHE A 453 3.15 42.64 -9.45
CA PHE A 453 3.12 43.45 -10.65
C PHE A 453 4.11 42.92 -11.69
N TYR A 454 3.63 42.78 -12.92
CA TYR A 454 4.41 42.39 -14.07
C TYR A 454 4.37 43.47 -15.14
N THR A 455 5.50 43.73 -15.77
CA THR A 455 5.62 44.63 -16.91
C THR A 455 5.01 44.00 -18.17
N GLU A 456 4.93 44.78 -19.24
CA GLU A 456 4.38 44.38 -20.54
C GLU A 456 5.09 43.16 -21.17
N ASP A 457 6.35 42.90 -20.80
CA ASP A 457 7.15 41.74 -21.21
C ASP A 457 7.19 40.62 -20.15
N TRP A 458 6.30 40.65 -19.17
CA TRP A 458 6.17 39.62 -18.12
C TRP A 458 7.38 39.46 -17.19
N THR A 459 8.23 40.48 -17.08
CA THR A 459 9.19 40.57 -15.97
C THR A 459 8.55 41.21 -14.74
N LEU A 460 9.13 41.00 -13.57
CA LEU A 460 8.62 41.64 -12.35
C LEU A 460 8.87 43.14 -12.41
N TYR A 461 7.85 43.94 -12.06
CA TYR A 461 8.03 45.38 -12.00
C TYR A 461 9.17 45.74 -11.04
N ARG A 462 10.16 46.48 -11.56
CA ARG A 462 11.38 46.90 -10.86
C ARG A 462 12.30 45.75 -10.43
N ASP A 463 12.20 44.58 -11.08
CA ASP A 463 12.94 43.36 -10.71
C ASP A 463 12.73 42.96 -9.24
N LEU A 464 11.58 43.32 -8.67
CA LEU A 464 11.25 43.06 -7.28
C LEU A 464 10.83 41.60 -7.10
N GLU A 465 11.75 40.78 -6.62
CA GLU A 465 11.53 39.35 -6.31
C GLU A 465 10.72 39.12 -5.02
N LEU A 466 10.18 40.17 -4.40
CA LEU A 466 9.34 40.05 -3.22
C LEU A 466 8.11 39.16 -3.49
N PRO A 467 7.75 38.23 -2.58
CA PRO A 467 6.56 37.40 -2.71
C PRO A 467 5.26 38.21 -2.76
N ASN A 468 5.25 39.36 -2.08
CA ASN A 468 4.14 40.30 -2.06
C ASN A 468 4.64 41.73 -2.29
N HIS A 469 4.26 42.32 -3.43
CA HIS A 469 4.68 43.68 -3.78
C HIS A 469 4.02 44.75 -2.90
N LYS A 470 2.95 44.42 -2.16
CA LYS A 470 2.39 45.31 -1.14
C LYS A 470 3.34 45.57 0.04
N GLU A 471 4.37 44.75 0.21
CA GLU A 471 5.37 44.92 1.27
C GLU A 471 6.50 45.87 0.85
N SER A 472 6.56 46.28 -0.42
CA SER A 472 7.53 47.28 -0.89
C SER A 472 7.03 48.70 -0.58
N PRO A 473 7.81 49.49 0.17
CA PRO A 473 7.50 50.90 0.41
C PRO A 473 7.42 51.72 -0.88
N GLU A 474 8.22 51.39 -1.88
CA GLU A 474 8.20 52.05 -3.18
C GLU A 474 6.88 51.82 -3.92
N ILE A 475 6.41 50.57 -3.97
CA ILE A 475 5.14 50.21 -4.60
C ILE A 475 3.98 50.87 -3.88
N ILE A 476 3.95 50.82 -2.55
CA ILE A 476 2.91 51.45 -1.75
C ILE A 476 2.87 52.96 -1.97
N SER A 477 4.03 53.62 -2.04
CA SER A 477 4.11 55.06 -2.33
C SER A 477 3.59 55.40 -3.73
N GLU A 478 3.91 54.61 -4.75
CA GLU A 478 3.35 54.79 -6.10
C GLU A 478 1.83 54.58 -6.12
N MET A 479 1.32 53.61 -5.37
CA MET A 479 -0.11 53.35 -5.26
C MET A 479 -0.86 54.43 -4.49
N GLU A 480 -0.29 54.96 -3.40
CA GLU A 480 -0.83 56.11 -2.67
C GLU A 480 -0.89 57.35 -3.57
N GLN A 481 0.16 57.60 -4.36
CA GLN A 481 0.18 58.68 -5.33
C GLN A 481 -0.91 58.53 -6.41
N ALA A 482 -1.12 57.31 -6.91
CA ALA A 482 -2.09 57.06 -7.97
C ALA A 482 -3.55 57.09 -7.49
N THR A 483 -3.81 56.60 -6.28
CA THR A 483 -5.16 56.40 -5.76
C THR A 483 -5.62 57.50 -4.80
N GLY A 484 -4.69 58.23 -4.18
CA GLY A 484 -4.97 59.16 -3.09
C GLY A 484 -5.36 58.48 -1.77
N VAL A 485 -5.28 57.16 -1.69
CA VAL A 485 -5.59 56.35 -0.49
C VAL A 485 -4.31 56.14 0.31
N SER A 486 -4.37 56.30 1.63
CA SER A 486 -3.17 56.24 2.45
C SER A 486 -2.52 54.87 2.45
N ALA A 487 -1.20 54.82 2.60
CA ALA A 487 -0.43 53.58 2.70
C ALA A 487 -1.00 52.58 3.72
N GLU A 488 -1.47 53.07 4.87
CA GLU A 488 -2.08 52.25 5.94
C GLU A 488 -3.36 51.52 5.47
N GLN A 489 -4.17 52.18 4.63
CA GLN A 489 -5.41 51.62 4.09
C GLN A 489 -5.18 50.69 2.89
N LEU A 490 -4.02 50.81 2.23
CA LEU A 490 -3.62 50.01 1.08
C LEU A 490 -2.98 48.67 1.46
N MET A 491 -2.46 48.57 2.69
CA MET A 491 -1.94 47.31 3.23
C MET A 491 -3.07 46.32 3.55
N PRO A 492 -2.82 45.00 3.46
CA PRO A 492 -3.81 44.00 3.83
C PRO A 492 -4.16 44.12 5.32
N LEU A 493 -5.45 44.04 5.65
CA LEU A 493 -5.96 43.91 7.03
C LEU A 493 -5.61 42.56 7.67
#